data_AF-A0ABC8TPF2-F1
#
_entry.id   AF-A0ABC8TPF2-F1
#
_cell.length_a   1.000
_cell.length_b   1.000
_cell.length_c   1.000
_cell.angle_alpha   90.00
_cell.angle_beta   90.00
_cell.angle_gamma   90.00
#
_symmetry.space_group_name_H-M   'P 1'
#
loop_
_entity.id
_entity.type
_entity.pdbx_description
1 polymer ?
#
loop_
_entity_poly.entity_id
_entity_poly.type
_entity_poly.pdbx_seq_one_letter_code
_entity_poly.pdbx_strand_id
1 'polypeptide(L)'
;MQKAFNIMNLSADDDTTVEIVENNLDNIVHQLTPILVVGYKKKHKPKTLALLPNRPQIFADQRVRKAMAPKQPNTGIFVGLNKGHVVTKKELAPRPSDRKGKTSKRIHLVRNLIREVAGFAPYEKRITELLKVGKDKRALKVAKRKLGTHKRAKKKREEMSNVLRKMRSGGGGEKKK
;
A
#
# COMPACT_ATOMS: atom_id res chain seq x y z
N MET A 1 32.14 44.68 7.32
CA MET A 1 32.90 43.50 6.84
C MET A 1 33.84 42.97 7.94
N GLN A 2 33.32 42.59 9.11
CA GLN A 2 34.16 42.10 10.22
C GLN A 2 33.68 40.79 10.87
N LYS A 3 32.66 40.11 10.31
CA LYS A 3 32.15 38.82 10.81
C LYS A 3 32.52 37.64 9.89
N ALA A 4 33.68 37.70 9.25
CA ALA A 4 34.16 36.65 8.35
C ALA A 4 35.61 36.22 8.66
N PHE A 5 36.06 36.34 9.92
CA PHE A 5 37.45 36.05 10.28
C PHE A 5 37.64 35.19 11.53
N ASN A 6 36.70 34.30 11.87
CA ASN A 6 37.04 33.24 12.83
C ASN A 6 36.49 31.90 12.36
N ILE A 7 37.27 31.29 11.48
CA ILE A 7 37.21 29.86 11.20
C ILE A 7 38.28 29.21 12.09
N MET A 8 37.92 28.06 12.68
CA MET A 8 38.78 27.02 13.25
C MET A 8 39.12 27.13 14.73
N ASN A 9 38.33 26.41 15.54
CA ASN A 9 38.77 25.25 16.33
C ASN A 9 37.67 24.88 17.33
N LEU A 10 36.97 23.76 17.11
CA LEU A 10 36.78 22.69 18.10
C LEU A 10 35.76 21.68 17.58
N SER A 11 36.20 20.44 17.70
CA SER A 11 35.48 19.17 17.59
C SER A 11 34.20 19.06 18.43
N ALA A 12 33.34 18.16 17.96
CA ALA A 12 32.37 17.33 18.68
C ALA A 12 31.07 17.97 19.20
N ASP A 13 29.97 17.36 18.73
CA ASP A 13 28.65 17.20 19.35
C ASP A 13 27.66 18.40 19.43
N ASP A 14 26.36 18.06 19.27
CA ASP A 14 25.14 18.73 19.76
C ASP A 14 24.08 19.25 18.75
N ASP A 15 22.88 18.66 18.90
CA ASP A 15 21.63 18.68 18.11
C ASP A 15 20.85 20.02 18.06
N THR A 16 21.48 21.18 18.24
CA THR A 16 20.74 22.46 18.46
C THR A 16 20.56 23.37 17.23
N THR A 17 21.07 22.98 16.05
CA THR A 17 21.05 23.85 14.85
C THR A 17 19.88 23.58 13.89
N VAL A 18 19.15 22.48 14.06
CA VAL A 18 18.02 22.12 13.17
C VAL A 18 16.70 22.77 13.63
N GLU A 19 16.51 22.97 14.93
CA GLU A 19 15.27 23.57 15.46
C GLU A 19 15.13 25.07 15.13
N ILE A 20 16.23 25.81 14.96
CA ILE A 20 16.16 27.25 14.66
C ILE A 20 15.75 27.51 13.19
N VAL A 21 16.02 26.55 12.30
CA VAL A 21 15.67 26.67 10.86
C VAL A 21 14.22 26.27 10.60
N GLU A 22 13.69 25.25 11.29
CA GLU A 22 12.29 24.82 11.15
C GLU A 22 11.30 25.83 11.77
N ASN A 23 11.61 26.39 12.94
CA ASN A 23 10.74 27.34 13.63
C ASN A 23 10.56 28.69 12.92
N ASN A 24 11.41 29.04 11.95
CA ASN A 24 11.31 30.29 11.19
C ASN A 24 10.48 30.15 9.89
N LEU A 25 10.16 28.92 9.46
CA LEU A 25 9.34 28.66 8.27
C LEU A 25 7.84 28.63 8.59
N ASP A 26 7.46 28.19 9.80
CA ASP A 26 6.06 28.07 10.22
C ASP A 26 5.39 29.44 10.48
N ASN A 27 6.19 30.46 10.83
CA ASN A 27 5.69 31.81 11.08
C ASN A 27 5.38 32.61 9.79
N ILE A 28 5.93 32.18 8.65
CA ILE A 28 5.73 32.83 7.34
C ILE A 28 4.46 32.31 6.66
N VAL A 29 4.12 31.02 6.84
CA VAL A 29 2.95 30.39 6.19
C VAL A 29 1.62 30.87 6.80
N HIS A 30 1.62 31.24 8.08
CA HIS A 30 0.43 31.74 8.77
C HIS A 30 0.08 33.22 8.48
N GLN A 31 1.03 34.02 8.00
CA GLN A 31 0.80 35.44 7.69
C GLN A 31 0.23 35.68 6.27
N LEU A 32 0.21 34.66 5.40
CA LEU A 32 -0.13 34.80 3.97
C LEU A 32 -1.42 34.09 3.52
N THR A 33 -2.30 33.66 4.43
CA THR A 33 -3.61 33.10 4.05
C THR A 33 -4.76 33.78 4.80
N PRO A 34 -5.29 34.90 4.25
CA PRO A 34 -6.71 34.87 3.87
C PRO A 34 -7.08 35.87 2.74
N ILE A 35 -7.18 35.42 1.47
CA ILE A 35 -7.80 36.25 0.39
C ILE A 35 -8.88 35.50 -0.43
N LEU A 36 -9.08 34.19 -0.27
CA LEU A 36 -10.10 33.48 -1.04
C LEU A 36 -11.32 33.10 -0.18
N VAL A 37 -12.12 34.10 0.17
CA VAL A 37 -13.53 33.90 0.58
C VAL A 37 -14.42 34.63 -0.41
N VAL A 38 -14.84 33.93 -1.47
CA VAL A 38 -15.99 34.32 -2.29
C VAL A 38 -16.87 33.09 -2.55
N GLY A 39 -18.01 33.06 -1.85
CA GLY A 39 -19.30 32.63 -2.40
C GLY A 39 -19.58 31.13 -2.55
N TYR A 40 -20.20 30.52 -1.54
CA TYR A 40 -21.02 29.30 -1.75
C TYR A 40 -22.45 29.45 -1.19
N LYS A 41 -23.38 29.17 -2.09
CA LYS A 41 -24.83 29.39 -2.06
C LYS A 41 -25.53 28.42 -1.09
N LYS A 42 -26.36 28.98 -0.19
CA LYS A 42 -27.24 28.34 0.81
C LYS A 42 -28.04 27.16 0.21
N LYS A 43 -27.87 25.93 0.71
CA LYS A 43 -28.77 24.78 0.42
C LYS A 43 -29.54 24.37 1.68
N HIS A 44 -30.85 24.19 1.49
CA HIS A 44 -31.84 23.84 2.51
C HIS A 44 -31.54 22.51 3.23
N LYS A 45 -31.79 22.47 4.55
CA LYS A 45 -31.76 21.26 5.39
C LYS A 45 -32.99 20.37 5.09
N PRO A 46 -32.83 19.06 4.86
CA PRO A 46 -33.93 18.12 5.06
C PRO A 46 -34.04 17.72 6.53
N LYS A 47 -35.30 17.55 6.94
CA LYS A 47 -35.78 17.27 8.29
C LYS A 47 -35.33 15.88 8.77
N THR A 48 -35.14 15.79 10.08
CA THR A 48 -34.86 14.61 10.90
C THR A 48 -35.67 13.36 10.50
N LEU A 49 -34.99 12.24 10.28
CA LEU A 49 -35.58 10.90 10.40
C LEU A 49 -34.79 10.12 11.47
N ALA A 50 -35.55 9.47 12.35
CA ALA A 50 -35.12 8.97 13.65
C ALA A 50 -33.92 8.00 13.64
N LEU A 51 -33.19 8.01 14.76
CA LEU A 51 -32.27 6.95 15.17
C LEU A 51 -32.99 5.60 15.18
N LEU A 52 -32.52 4.65 14.36
CA LEU A 52 -32.71 3.23 14.64
C LEU A 52 -31.47 2.75 15.41
N PRO A 53 -31.63 2.21 16.63
CA PRO A 53 -30.53 1.53 17.31
C PRO A 53 -30.37 0.12 16.70
N ASN A 54 -29.13 -0.37 16.69
CA ASN A 54 -28.68 -1.70 16.22
C ASN A 54 -28.22 -1.78 14.75
N ARG A 55 -27.03 -1.23 14.48
CA ARG A 55 -26.21 -1.60 13.33
C ARG A 55 -24.99 -2.41 13.82
N PRO A 56 -24.96 -3.75 13.70
CA PRO A 56 -23.76 -4.52 14.02
C PRO A 56 -22.64 -4.17 13.04
N GLN A 57 -21.51 -3.69 13.58
CA GLN A 57 -20.29 -3.38 12.83
C GLN A 57 -19.55 -4.67 12.46
N ILE A 58 -19.94 -5.28 11.34
CA ILE A 58 -19.11 -6.30 10.68
C ILE A 58 -18.32 -5.56 9.60
N PHE A 59 -17.09 -5.17 9.96
CA PHE A 59 -16.10 -4.57 9.07
C PHE A 59 -15.64 -5.64 8.07
N ALA A 60 -16.46 -5.89 7.05
CA ALA A 60 -16.05 -6.69 5.92
C ALA A 60 -15.17 -5.79 5.04
N ASP A 61 -13.86 -5.99 5.12
CA ASP A 61 -12.87 -5.48 4.16
C ASP A 61 -13.09 -6.19 2.81
N GLN A 62 -14.25 -5.91 2.21
CA GLN A 62 -14.58 -6.33 0.88
C GLN A 62 -13.82 -5.40 -0.06
N ARG A 63 -12.60 -5.79 -0.42
CA ARG A 63 -12.16 -5.58 -1.80
C ARG A 63 -13.06 -6.41 -2.69
N VAL A 64 -14.34 -6.00 -2.80
CA VAL A 64 -15.19 -6.35 -3.91
C VAL A 64 -14.34 -6.05 -5.12
N ARG A 65 -13.94 -7.09 -5.84
CA ARG A 65 -13.47 -6.92 -7.21
C ARG A 65 -14.60 -6.17 -7.87
N LYS A 66 -14.46 -4.85 -8.04
CA LYS A 66 -15.42 -4.04 -8.76
C LYS A 66 -15.62 -4.76 -10.07
N ALA A 67 -16.77 -5.40 -10.23
CA ALA A 67 -17.14 -6.02 -11.49
C ALA A 67 -17.01 -4.89 -12.51
N MET A 68 -16.06 -5.04 -13.42
CA MET A 68 -15.84 -4.05 -14.47
C MET A 68 -17.20 -3.92 -15.18
N ALA A 69 -17.72 -2.70 -15.27
CA ALA A 69 -19.05 -2.46 -15.85
C ALA A 69 -19.16 -3.22 -17.18
N PRO A 70 -20.32 -3.85 -17.48
CA PRO A 70 -20.47 -4.60 -18.71
C PRO A 70 -20.07 -3.71 -19.88
N LYS A 71 -19.20 -4.23 -20.74
CA LYS A 71 -18.75 -3.48 -21.92
C LYS A 71 -20.00 -3.11 -22.72
N GLN A 72 -20.19 -1.82 -22.95
CA GLN A 72 -21.32 -1.28 -23.71
C GLN A 72 -21.40 -2.00 -25.07
N PRO A 73 -22.62 -2.27 -25.57
CA PRO A 73 -22.78 -2.95 -26.86
C PRO A 73 -22.07 -2.15 -27.95
N ASN A 74 -21.47 -2.86 -28.91
CA ASN A 74 -20.83 -2.20 -30.04
C ASN A 74 -21.92 -1.45 -30.83
N THR A 75 -21.65 -0.22 -31.25
CA THR A 75 -22.61 0.69 -31.89
C THR A 75 -22.64 0.57 -33.42
N GLY A 76 -21.92 -0.38 -34.02
CA GLY A 76 -21.83 -0.52 -35.48
C GLY A 76 -20.99 0.54 -36.18
N ILE A 77 -20.38 1.46 -35.43
CA ILE A 77 -19.58 2.56 -35.98
C ILE A 77 -18.17 2.04 -36.34
N PHE A 78 -17.57 2.56 -37.42
CA PHE A 78 -16.23 2.16 -37.89
C PHE A 78 -15.09 2.65 -36.97
N VAL A 79 -15.25 3.83 -36.36
CA VAL A 79 -14.29 4.44 -35.41
C VAL A 79 -14.96 4.80 -34.08
N GLY A 80 -14.17 4.88 -32.99
CA GLY A 80 -14.68 5.15 -31.63
C GLY A 80 -14.53 4.00 -30.64
N LEU A 81 -14.94 4.20 -29.38
CA LEU A 81 -14.72 3.26 -28.27
C LEU A 81 -15.57 1.99 -28.35
N ASN A 82 -16.82 2.11 -28.82
CA ASN A 82 -17.77 1.01 -29.02
C ASN A 82 -17.85 0.59 -30.49
N LYS A 83 -16.77 0.76 -31.25
CA LYS A 83 -16.72 0.43 -32.67
C LYS A 83 -16.85 -1.07 -32.93
N GLY A 84 -17.17 -1.39 -34.18
CA GLY A 84 -17.28 -2.75 -34.69
C GLY A 84 -18.71 -3.25 -34.78
N HIS A 85 -18.86 -4.41 -35.42
CA HIS A 85 -20.16 -5.02 -35.65
C HIS A 85 -20.89 -5.32 -34.34
N VAL A 86 -22.21 -5.11 -34.33
CA VAL A 86 -23.07 -5.43 -33.20
C VAL A 86 -23.14 -6.96 -33.11
N VAL A 87 -22.49 -7.55 -32.11
CA VAL A 87 -22.44 -9.01 -31.90
C VAL A 87 -22.84 -9.31 -30.46
N THR A 88 -23.72 -10.30 -30.27
CA THR A 88 -24.11 -10.80 -28.96
C THR A 88 -23.00 -11.66 -28.35
N LYS A 89 -22.36 -11.12 -27.30
CA LYS A 89 -21.36 -11.76 -26.44
C LYS A 89 -21.85 -13.10 -25.85
N LYS A 90 -21.43 -14.29 -26.32
CA LYS A 90 -21.64 -15.54 -25.57
C LYS A 90 -20.59 -15.72 -24.48
N GLU A 91 -21.02 -15.92 -23.25
CA GLU A 91 -20.12 -16.30 -22.15
C GLU A 91 -19.66 -17.75 -22.35
N LEU A 92 -18.38 -17.91 -22.68
CA LEU A 92 -17.77 -19.23 -22.85
C LEU A 92 -17.27 -19.77 -21.50
N ALA A 93 -17.42 -21.07 -21.29
CA ALA A 93 -16.84 -21.73 -20.13
C ALA A 93 -15.30 -21.56 -20.15
N PRO A 94 -14.67 -21.26 -18.99
CA PRO A 94 -13.23 -21.03 -18.93
C PRO A 94 -12.48 -22.31 -19.28
N ARG A 95 -11.47 -22.18 -20.15
CA ARG A 95 -10.73 -23.34 -20.66
C ARG A 95 -9.87 -23.94 -19.54
N PRO A 96 -9.67 -25.28 -19.52
CA PRO A 96 -8.78 -25.90 -18.54
C PRO A 96 -7.35 -25.32 -18.54
N SER A 97 -6.84 -24.87 -19.69
CA SER A 97 -5.54 -24.20 -19.85
C SER A 97 -5.39 -22.95 -18.96
N ASP A 98 -6.48 -22.20 -18.78
CA ASP A 98 -6.50 -20.93 -18.03
C ASP A 98 -6.39 -21.15 -16.52
N ARG A 99 -6.51 -22.42 -16.07
CA ARG A 99 -6.34 -22.81 -14.66
C ARG A 99 -4.88 -23.00 -14.27
N LYS A 100 -3.93 -22.98 -15.21
CA LYS A 100 -2.50 -23.14 -14.93
C LYS A 100 -2.00 -22.03 -13.99
N GLY A 101 -1.25 -22.41 -12.96
CA GLY A 101 -0.70 -21.49 -11.96
C GLY A 101 -1.57 -21.26 -10.72
N LYS A 102 -2.80 -21.78 -10.68
CA LYS A 102 -3.61 -21.82 -9.45
C LYS A 102 -3.06 -22.86 -8.48
N THR A 103 -3.01 -22.52 -7.20
CA THR A 103 -2.52 -23.42 -6.14
C THR A 103 -3.67 -24.25 -5.58
N SER A 104 -3.54 -25.58 -5.57
CA SER A 104 -4.48 -26.48 -4.89
C SER A 104 -4.18 -26.58 -3.39
N LYS A 105 -5.16 -27.05 -2.59
CA LYS A 105 -5.03 -27.23 -1.12
C LYS A 105 -3.81 -28.10 -0.76
N ARG A 106 -3.64 -29.25 -1.44
CA ARG A 106 -2.50 -30.15 -1.26
C ARG A 106 -1.16 -29.44 -1.48
N ILE A 107 -1.02 -28.72 -2.59
CA ILE A 107 0.25 -28.05 -2.90
C ILE A 107 0.53 -26.89 -1.92
N HIS A 108 -0.50 -26.20 -1.44
CA HIS A 108 -0.33 -25.17 -0.41
C HIS A 108 0.23 -25.76 0.89
N LEU A 109 -0.31 -26.89 1.36
CA LEU A 109 0.17 -27.60 2.55
C LEU A 109 1.65 -28.02 2.39
N VAL A 110 1.99 -28.69 1.28
CA VAL A 110 3.37 -29.14 1.02
C VAL A 110 4.34 -27.96 0.97
N ARG A 111 3.96 -26.83 0.36
CA ARG A 111 4.82 -25.63 0.32
C ARG A 111 5.02 -24.98 1.69
N ASN A 112 4.05 -25.08 2.60
CA ASN A 112 4.21 -24.56 3.96
C ASN A 112 5.15 -25.45 4.77
N LEU A 113 4.97 -26.78 4.70
CA LEU A 113 5.85 -27.76 5.37
C LEU A 113 7.32 -27.59 4.94
N ILE A 114 7.59 -27.47 3.63
CA ILE A 114 8.97 -27.28 3.14
C ILE A 114 9.57 -25.98 3.67
N ARG A 115 8.79 -24.90 3.80
CA ARG A 115 9.28 -23.63 4.33
C ARG A 115 9.64 -23.70 5.81
N GLU A 116 8.92 -24.51 6.58
CA GLU A 116 9.21 -24.76 7.99
C GLU A 116 10.52 -25.55 8.15
N VAL A 117 10.72 -26.58 7.33
CA VAL A 117 11.92 -27.44 7.38
C VAL A 117 13.17 -26.75 6.83
N ALA A 118 13.09 -26.14 5.64
CA ALA A 118 14.25 -25.54 4.97
C ALA A 118 14.58 -24.11 5.44
N GLY A 119 13.62 -23.41 6.06
CA GLY A 119 13.79 -22.04 6.52
C GLY A 119 13.91 -21.00 5.40
N PHE A 120 14.48 -19.83 5.74
CA PHE A 120 14.61 -18.68 4.84
C PHE A 120 16.00 -18.58 4.20
N ALA A 121 16.02 -18.16 2.94
CA ALA A 121 17.26 -17.86 2.23
C ALA A 121 17.92 -16.56 2.78
N PRO A 122 19.25 -16.37 2.62
CA PRO A 122 19.96 -15.24 3.22
C PRO A 122 19.46 -13.86 2.76
N TYR A 123 19.02 -13.74 1.50
CA TYR A 123 18.44 -12.49 1.00
C TYR A 123 17.05 -12.21 1.57
N GLU A 124 16.30 -13.25 1.96
CA GLU A 124 14.98 -13.12 2.58
C GLU A 124 15.12 -12.66 4.04
N LYS A 125 16.13 -13.18 4.75
CA LYS A 125 16.50 -12.71 6.09
C LYS A 125 16.83 -11.21 6.09
N ARG A 126 17.68 -10.76 5.15
CA ARG A 126 17.99 -9.33 4.98
C ARG A 126 16.76 -8.47 4.68
N ILE A 127 15.79 -8.99 3.92
CA ILE A 127 14.53 -8.28 3.68
C ILE A 127 13.74 -8.17 4.98
N THR A 128 13.63 -9.23 5.78
CA THR A 128 12.91 -9.17 7.07
C THR A 128 13.56 -8.21 8.06
N GLU A 129 14.88 -8.13 8.11
CA GLU A 129 15.60 -7.15 8.94
C GLU A 129 15.24 -5.72 8.55
N LEU A 130 15.28 -5.39 7.25
CA LEU A 130 14.92 -4.06 6.76
C LEU A 130 13.44 -3.73 7.02
N LEU A 131 12.55 -4.73 6.95
CA LEU A 131 11.12 -4.58 7.25
C LEU A 131 10.86 -4.41 8.75
N LYS A 132 11.66 -5.00 9.64
CA LYS A 132 11.57 -4.77 11.09
C LYS A 132 11.90 -3.33 11.47
N VAL A 133 12.88 -2.73 10.79
CA VAL A 133 13.30 -1.32 10.97
C VAL A 133 12.34 -0.34 10.27
N GLY A 134 11.39 -0.81 9.45
CA GLY A 134 10.45 0.03 8.71
C GLY A 134 11.01 0.65 7.42
N LYS A 135 12.16 0.18 6.91
CA LYS A 135 12.81 0.71 5.70
C LYS A 135 12.32 0.02 4.42
N ASP A 136 11.03 0.14 4.11
CA ASP A 136 10.37 -0.54 2.98
C ASP A 136 10.98 -0.26 1.61
N LYS A 137 11.36 1.01 1.36
CA LYS A 137 11.98 1.42 0.08
C LYS A 137 13.34 0.75 -0.12
N ARG A 138 14.12 0.59 0.96
CA ARG A 138 15.41 -0.13 0.92
C ARG A 138 15.20 -1.63 0.74
N ALA A 139 14.23 -2.23 1.45
CA ALA A 139 13.87 -3.64 1.28
C ALA A 139 13.47 -3.96 -0.16
N LEU A 140 12.66 -3.08 -0.78
CA LEU A 140 12.25 -3.22 -2.18
C LEU A 140 13.43 -3.09 -3.16
N LYS A 141 14.40 -2.22 -2.88
CA LYS A 141 15.62 -2.09 -3.70
C LYS A 141 16.47 -3.37 -3.65
N VAL A 142 16.64 -3.96 -2.46
CA VAL A 142 17.33 -5.25 -2.29
C VAL A 142 16.59 -6.38 -3.01
N ALA A 143 15.27 -6.48 -2.84
CA ALA A 143 14.46 -7.49 -3.50
C ALA A 143 14.47 -7.35 -5.03
N LYS A 144 14.41 -6.12 -5.57
CA LYS A 144 14.52 -5.88 -7.01
C LYS A 144 15.89 -6.28 -7.55
N ARG A 145 16.98 -5.96 -6.83
CA ARG A 145 18.34 -6.37 -7.23
C ARG A 145 18.53 -7.89 -7.21
N LYS A 146 17.79 -8.63 -6.40
CA LYS A 146 17.85 -10.11 -6.32
C LYS A 146 16.89 -10.82 -7.28
N LEU A 147 15.67 -10.31 -7.47
CA LEU A 147 14.62 -10.95 -8.28
C LEU A 147 14.44 -10.35 -9.69
N GLY A 148 15.14 -9.25 -9.97
CA GLY A 148 15.14 -8.50 -11.24
C GLY A 148 13.97 -7.53 -11.38
N THR A 149 12.73 -8.04 -11.34
CA THR A 149 11.54 -7.23 -11.66
C THR A 149 10.86 -6.62 -10.44
N HIS A 150 10.26 -5.44 -10.64
CA HIS A 150 9.54 -4.73 -9.58
C HIS A 150 8.28 -5.47 -9.10
N LYS A 151 7.55 -6.14 -10.01
CA LYS A 151 6.36 -6.94 -9.67
C LYS A 151 6.72 -8.11 -8.76
N ARG A 152 7.81 -8.84 -9.05
CA ARG A 152 8.31 -9.94 -8.20
C ARG A 152 8.82 -9.42 -6.86
N ALA A 153 9.54 -8.29 -6.85
CA ALA A 153 10.02 -7.67 -5.62
C ALA A 153 8.89 -7.26 -4.68
N LYS A 154 7.82 -6.62 -5.21
CA LYS A 154 6.61 -6.29 -4.43
C LYS A 154 5.98 -7.54 -3.84
N LYS A 155 5.77 -8.59 -4.66
CA LYS A 155 5.23 -9.86 -4.18
C LYS A 155 6.06 -10.44 -3.04
N LYS A 156 7.40 -10.43 -3.17
CA LYS A 156 8.28 -10.96 -2.13
C LYS A 156 8.29 -10.12 -0.85
N ARG A 157 8.19 -8.80 -0.97
CA ARG A 157 8.02 -7.91 0.19
C ARG A 157 6.74 -8.22 0.95
N GLU A 158 5.61 -8.37 0.25
CA GLU A 158 4.34 -8.74 0.88
C GLU A 158 4.42 -10.12 1.54
N GLU A 159 5.07 -11.10 0.92
CA GLU A 159 5.32 -12.41 1.53
C GLU A 159 6.12 -12.28 2.85
N MET A 160 7.21 -11.51 2.87
CA MET A 160 8.01 -11.31 4.10
C MET A 160 7.28 -10.49 5.16
N SER A 161 6.45 -9.51 4.75
CA SER A 161 5.58 -8.77 5.68
C SER A 161 4.55 -9.70 6.35
N ASN A 162 3.96 -10.61 5.58
CA ASN A 162 3.03 -11.60 6.11
C ASN A 162 3.70 -12.57 7.09
N VAL A 163 4.95 -12.96 6.84
CA VAL A 163 5.73 -13.77 7.79
C VAL A 163 5.90 -13.01 9.11
N LEU A 164 6.30 -11.74 9.08
CA LEU A 164 6.45 -10.94 10.31
C LEU A 164 5.12 -10.79 11.07
N ARG A 165 4.00 -10.61 10.36
CA ARG A 165 2.66 -10.56 10.96
C ARG A 165 2.32 -11.87 11.66
N LYS A 166 2.58 -13.03 11.03
CA LYS A 166 2.37 -14.36 11.63
C LYS A 166 3.25 -14.60 12.85
N MET A 167 4.52 -14.19 12.79
CA MET A 167 5.44 -14.31 13.93
C MET A 167 4.99 -13.45 15.11
N ARG A 168 4.50 -12.23 14.86
CA ARG A 168 3.95 -11.35 15.90
C ARG A 168 2.68 -11.92 16.53
N SER A 169 1.79 -12.51 15.74
CA SER A 169 0.57 -13.14 16.28
C SER A 169 0.85 -14.43 17.05
N GLY A 170 1.84 -15.23 16.61
CA GLY A 170 2.22 -16.48 17.29
C GLY A 170 3.02 -16.26 18.57
N GLY A 171 4.01 -15.36 18.54
CA GLY A 171 4.91 -15.13 19.68
C GLY A 171 4.28 -14.43 20.89
N GLY A 172 3.06 -13.87 20.75
CA GLY A 172 2.30 -13.33 21.88
C GLY A 172 1.60 -14.40 22.73
N GLY A 173 1.42 -15.62 22.22
CA GLY A 173 0.73 -16.71 22.91
C GLY A 173 1.62 -17.59 23.78
N GLU A 174 2.91 -17.69 23.46
CA GLU A 174 3.85 -18.57 24.19
C GLU A 174 4.37 -17.97 25.50
N LYS A 175 4.26 -16.64 25.71
CA LYS A 175 4.74 -15.96 26.92
C LYS A 175 3.72 -15.89 28.09
N LYS A 176 2.59 -16.61 27.99
CA LYS A 176 1.47 -16.52 28.94
C LYS A 176 1.20 -17.81 29.72
N LYS A 177 2.20 -18.68 29.86
CA LYS A 177 2.17 -19.84 30.76
C LYS A 177 3.37 -19.79 31.69
#